data_AF-A0A1Q9YKP7-F1
#
_entry.id   AF-A0A1Q9YKP7-F1
#
_cell.length_a   1.000
_cell.length_b   1.000
_cell.length_c   1.000
_cell.angle_alpha   90.00
_cell.angle_beta   90.00
_cell.angle_gamma   90.00
#
_symmetry.space_group_name_H-M   'P 1'
#
loop_
_entity.id
_entity.type
_entity.pdbx_description
1 polymer ?
#
loop_
_entity_poly.entity_id
_entity_poly.type
_entity_poly.pdbx_seq_one_letter_code
_entity_poly.pdbx_strand_id
1 'polypeptide(L)'
;MLGAFLEVMDLQTAANTIYTLADIRGFNDRKPILQIMYPYAILAGVFAMFMFFDESVLPMMSDFLEGDWLPLWMKTVKTVFLLLLVLLTAAGLVLWTGIQGQMLHSACLGTAFVRQRHSLYLAACIRSLLEQELSTAALLTALEKLPGPKVFVQQVKAMKRTALQGGSWVQILGSAPWIDPVLVKHVETGLETGKVCSLLKIYENRTKRLQTEKVRQVVRTLTGISYGSVGVLAVIVYQVLLAPMNMLSAM
;
A
#
# COMPACT_ATOMS: atom_id res chain seq x y z
N MET A 1 20.83 12.50 4.80
CA MET A 1 19.75 13.18 4.04
C MET A 1 20.05 14.67 3.88
N LEU A 2 20.21 15.43 4.97
CA LEU A 2 20.45 16.88 4.90
C LEU A 2 21.65 17.32 4.05
N GLY A 3 22.81 16.65 4.20
CA GLY A 3 24.04 17.03 3.50
C GLY A 3 24.01 16.92 1.97
N ALA A 4 23.23 15.99 1.41
CA ALA A 4 23.11 15.83 -0.04
C ALA A 4 22.17 16.87 -0.68
N PHE A 5 21.16 17.35 0.07
CA PHE A 5 20.30 18.45 -0.35
C PHE A 5 21.01 19.81 -0.21
N LEU A 6 21.83 19.98 0.82
CA LEU A 6 22.63 21.20 1.05
C LEU A 6 23.75 21.43 0.03
N GLU A 7 24.21 20.38 -0.64
CA GLU A 7 25.18 20.50 -1.75
C GLU A 7 24.58 21.17 -3.00
N VAL A 8 23.26 21.21 -3.12
CA VAL A 8 22.55 21.63 -4.34
C VAL A 8 21.59 22.79 -4.08
N MET A 9 21.11 22.96 -2.85
CA MET A 9 19.97 23.81 -2.52
C MET A 9 20.27 24.72 -1.31
N ASP A 10 19.72 25.93 -1.31
CA ASP A 10 19.76 26.82 -0.15
C ASP A 10 19.07 26.19 1.08
N LEU A 11 19.57 26.47 2.29
CA LEU A 11 19.24 25.78 3.55
C LEU A 11 17.72 25.79 3.83
N GLN A 12 17.04 26.90 3.53
CA GLN A 12 15.58 27.03 3.68
C GLN A 12 14.81 26.14 2.72
N THR A 13 15.25 26.07 1.46
CA THR A 13 14.61 25.25 0.42
C THR A 13 14.88 23.76 0.66
N ALA A 14 16.09 23.41 1.10
CA ALA A 14 16.46 22.07 1.52
C ALA A 14 15.61 21.61 2.72
N ALA A 15 15.44 22.46 3.74
CA ALA A 15 14.62 22.14 4.90
C ALA A 15 13.14 21.93 4.53
N ASN A 16 12.57 22.79 3.66
CA ASN A 16 11.18 22.68 3.22
C ASN A 16 10.95 21.47 2.31
N THR A 17 11.93 21.13 1.47
CA THR A 17 11.92 19.92 0.63
C THR A 17 12.04 18.66 1.48
N ILE A 18 12.89 18.67 2.50
CA ILE A 18 13.00 17.56 3.45
C ILE A 18 11.72 17.42 4.27
N TYR A 19 11.08 18.52 4.67
CA TYR A 19 9.80 18.49 5.38
C TYR A 19 8.67 17.95 4.49
N THR A 20 8.57 18.39 3.24
CA THR A 20 7.57 17.87 2.29
C THR A 20 7.81 16.40 1.92
N LEU A 21 9.06 15.98 1.77
CA LEU A 21 9.42 14.57 1.56
C LEU A 21 9.19 13.73 2.82
N ALA A 22 9.45 14.27 4.01
CA ALA A 22 9.17 13.64 5.29
C ALA A 22 7.67 13.55 5.55
N ASP A 23 6.87 14.52 5.13
CA ASP A 23 5.41 14.49 5.17
C ASP A 23 4.85 13.45 4.19
N ILE A 24 5.36 13.41 2.95
CA ILE A 24 4.99 12.37 1.97
C ILE A 24 5.33 10.96 2.48
N ARG A 25 6.42 10.82 3.22
CA ARG A 25 6.83 9.55 3.85
C ARG A 25 6.02 9.24 5.12
N GLY A 26 5.82 10.24 5.99
CA GLY A 26 5.18 10.13 7.29
C GLY A 26 3.65 10.04 7.26
N PHE A 27 3.00 10.79 6.36
CA PHE A 27 1.57 10.65 6.06
C PHE A 27 1.22 9.24 5.57
N ASN A 28 2.17 8.61 4.87
CA ASN A 28 1.91 7.35 4.19
C ASN A 28 2.18 6.10 5.03
N ASP A 29 3.09 6.13 6.01
CA ASP A 29 3.54 4.89 6.65
C ASP A 29 2.93 4.63 8.04
N ARG A 30 2.44 5.63 8.78
CA ARG A 30 1.94 5.40 10.17
C ARG A 30 0.43 5.40 10.32
N LYS A 31 -0.25 6.42 9.80
CA LYS A 31 -1.71 6.55 9.94
C LYS A 31 -2.50 5.42 9.26
N PRO A 32 -2.23 5.03 8.00
CA PRO A 32 -3.01 4.01 7.34
C PRO A 32 -2.66 2.59 7.81
N ILE A 33 -1.40 2.33 8.19
CA ILE A 33 -1.00 1.03 8.76
C ILE A 33 -1.73 0.77 10.06
N LEU A 34 -1.81 1.76 10.95
CA LEU A 34 -2.53 1.63 12.22
C LEU A 34 -4.03 1.40 12.01
N GLN A 35 -4.63 2.03 11.00
CA GLN A 35 -6.04 1.85 10.65
C GLN A 35 -6.36 0.47 10.06
N ILE A 36 -5.41 -0.17 9.37
CA ILE A 36 -5.55 -1.52 8.82
C ILE A 36 -5.25 -2.59 9.88
N MET A 37 -4.35 -2.28 10.81
CA MET A 37 -3.91 -3.21 11.86
C MET A 37 -5.06 -3.61 12.79
N TYR A 38 -5.96 -2.68 13.12
CA TYR A 38 -7.09 -2.96 14.01
C TYR A 38 -8.10 -3.99 13.42
N PRO A 39 -8.68 -3.79 12.22
CA PRO A 39 -9.53 -4.81 11.59
C PRO A 39 -8.83 -6.16 11.39
N TYR A 40 -7.52 -6.13 11.08
CA TYR A 40 -6.73 -7.34 10.93
C TYR A 40 -6.55 -8.09 12.25
N ALA A 41 -6.32 -7.39 13.37
CA ALA A 41 -6.25 -8.00 14.70
C ALA A 41 -7.59 -8.64 15.09
N ILE A 42 -8.73 -8.01 14.75
CA ILE A 42 -10.05 -8.62 14.96
C ILE A 42 -10.18 -9.92 14.16
N LEU A 43 -9.81 -9.93 12.87
CA LEU A 43 -9.86 -11.14 12.04
C LEU A 43 -8.98 -12.26 12.61
N ALA A 44 -7.76 -11.93 13.04
CA ALA A 44 -6.86 -12.88 13.67
C ALA A 44 -7.44 -13.44 14.98
N GLY A 45 -8.07 -12.60 15.81
CA GLY A 45 -8.76 -13.02 17.02
C GLY A 45 -9.95 -13.94 16.75
N VAL A 46 -10.78 -13.62 15.75
CA VAL A 46 -11.90 -14.47 15.32
C VAL A 46 -11.39 -15.83 14.81
N PHE A 47 -10.30 -15.84 14.04
CA PHE A 47 -9.68 -17.09 13.59
C PHE A 47 -9.14 -17.93 14.75
N ALA A 48 -8.49 -17.30 15.74
CA ALA A 48 -8.04 -18.00 16.94
C ALA A 48 -9.19 -18.62 17.73
N MET A 49 -10.34 -17.93 17.81
CA MET A 49 -11.55 -18.49 18.42
C MET A 49 -12.08 -19.69 17.63
N PHE A 50 -12.08 -19.66 16.29
CA PHE A 50 -12.45 -20.83 15.49
C PHE A 50 -11.53 -22.02 15.72
N MET A 51 -10.22 -21.80 15.83
CA MET A 51 -9.26 -22.85 16.20
C MET A 51 -9.59 -23.44 17.57
N PHE A 52 -9.87 -22.60 18.57
CA PHE A 52 -10.23 -23.03 19.91
C PHE A 52 -11.51 -23.89 19.94
N PHE A 53 -12.55 -23.47 19.22
CA PHE A 53 -13.79 -24.24 19.13
C PHE A 53 -13.61 -25.59 18.42
N ASP A 54 -12.80 -25.62 17.36
CA ASP A 54 -12.54 -26.84 16.59
C ASP A 54 -11.68 -27.85 17.36
N GLU A 55 -10.64 -27.39 18.09
CA GLU A 55 -9.71 -28.28 18.80
C GLU A 55 -10.15 -28.61 20.23
N SER A 56 -10.84 -27.72 20.94
CA SER A 56 -11.21 -27.95 22.35
C SER A 56 -12.67 -28.35 22.53
N VAL A 57 -13.59 -27.68 21.84
CA VAL A 57 -15.04 -27.78 22.14
C VAL A 57 -15.71 -28.89 21.34
N LEU A 58 -15.47 -28.95 20.02
CA LEU A 58 -16.03 -30.00 19.17
C LEU A 58 -15.70 -31.43 19.61
N PRO A 59 -14.45 -31.81 19.97
CA PRO A 59 -14.18 -33.18 20.42
C PRO A 59 -14.90 -33.51 21.73
N MET A 60 -15.12 -32.54 22.61
CA MET A 60 -15.88 -32.72 23.85
C MET A 60 -17.39 -32.85 23.62
N MET A 61 -17.88 -32.41 22.45
CA MET A 61 -19.28 -32.56 22.02
C MET A 61 -19.46 -33.66 20.97
N SER A 62 -18.42 -34.46 20.67
CA SER A 62 -18.44 -35.45 19.59
C SER A 62 -19.52 -36.52 19.79
N ASP A 63 -19.78 -36.92 21.04
CA ASP A 63 -20.84 -37.85 21.42
C ASP A 63 -22.26 -37.30 21.18
N PHE A 64 -22.43 -35.97 21.12
CA PHE A 64 -23.72 -35.29 20.91
C PHE A 64 -23.96 -34.88 19.44
N LEU A 65 -22.99 -35.10 18.56
CA LEU A 65 -23.00 -34.60 17.18
C LEU A 65 -23.05 -35.73 16.12
N GLU A 66 -23.31 -36.97 16.54
CA GLU A 66 -23.43 -38.11 15.62
C GLU A 66 -24.61 -37.91 14.64
N GLY A 67 -24.29 -37.41 13.44
CA GLY A 67 -25.25 -37.19 12.34
C GLY A 67 -25.49 -35.73 11.96
N ASP A 68 -24.92 -34.76 12.69
CA ASP A 68 -25.19 -33.34 12.48
C ASP A 68 -24.29 -32.67 11.43
N TRP A 69 -24.85 -31.69 10.71
CA TRP A 69 -24.11 -30.89 9.71
C TRP A 69 -23.16 -29.86 10.33
N LEU A 70 -23.32 -29.57 11.63
CA LEU A 70 -22.59 -28.55 12.38
C LEU A 70 -21.04 -28.69 12.31
N PRO A 71 -20.42 -29.87 12.54
CA PRO A 71 -18.97 -30.03 12.42
C PRO A 71 -18.45 -29.82 10.99
N LEU A 72 -19.21 -30.20 9.96
CA LEU A 72 -18.84 -29.97 8.56
C LEU A 72 -18.90 -28.48 8.21
N TRP A 73 -19.92 -27.77 8.70
CA TRP A 73 -20.07 -26.33 8.53
C TRP A 73 -18.93 -25.56 9.18
N MET A 74 -18.57 -25.89 10.42
CA MET A 74 -17.44 -25.24 11.13
C MET A 74 -16.11 -25.42 10.40
N LYS A 75 -15.80 -26.64 9.92
CA LYS A 75 -14.58 -26.89 9.12
C LYS A 75 -14.56 -26.08 7.83
N THR A 76 -15.70 -25.95 7.16
CA THR A 76 -15.84 -25.15 5.94
C THR A 76 -15.59 -23.66 6.22
N VAL A 77 -16.26 -23.11 7.24
CA VAL A 77 -16.08 -21.70 7.65
C VAL A 77 -14.63 -21.41 8.05
N LYS A 78 -14.01 -22.29 8.86
CA LYS A 78 -12.60 -22.18 9.26
C LYS A 78 -11.67 -22.14 8.04
N THR A 79 -11.87 -23.03 7.08
CA THR A 79 -11.03 -23.12 5.87
C THR A 79 -11.15 -21.87 5.00
N VAL A 80 -12.37 -21.38 4.80
CA VAL A 80 -12.63 -20.12 4.06
C VAL A 80 -11.95 -18.94 4.76
N PHE A 81 -12.04 -18.89 6.09
CA PHE A 81 -11.44 -17.83 6.89
C PHE A 81 -9.91 -17.85 6.84
N LEU A 82 -9.30 -19.04 6.89
CA LEU A 82 -7.86 -19.23 6.74
C LEU A 82 -7.39 -18.74 5.36
N LEU A 83 -8.09 -19.15 4.28
CA LEU A 83 -7.78 -18.72 2.92
C LEU A 83 -7.83 -17.20 2.78
N LEU A 84 -8.85 -16.56 3.35
CA LEU A 84 -8.99 -15.10 3.37
C LEU A 84 -7.79 -14.43 4.07
N LEU A 85 -7.37 -14.96 5.23
CA LEU A 85 -6.27 -14.42 6.03
C LEU A 85 -4.92 -14.59 5.32
N VAL A 86 -4.71 -15.73 4.67
CA VAL A 86 -3.53 -16.00 3.82
C VAL A 86 -3.50 -15.05 2.61
N LEU A 87 -4.63 -14.83 1.94
CA LEU A 87 -4.72 -13.89 0.82
C LEU A 87 -4.41 -12.45 1.24
N LEU A 88 -4.96 -12.00 2.38
CA LEU A 88 -4.72 -10.67 2.93
C LEU A 88 -3.25 -10.47 3.32
N THR A 89 -2.64 -11.46 3.96
CA THR A 89 -1.20 -11.39 4.35
C THR A 89 -0.30 -11.41 3.14
N ALA A 90 -0.56 -12.26 2.16
CA ALA A 90 0.17 -12.30 0.89
C ALA A 90 0.07 -10.95 0.16
N ALA A 91 -1.14 -10.38 0.05
CA ALA A 91 -1.34 -9.06 -0.56
C ALA A 91 -0.58 -7.95 0.20
N GLY A 92 -0.58 -7.98 1.54
CA GLY A 92 0.18 -7.06 2.36
C GLY A 92 1.70 -7.18 2.17
N LEU A 93 2.22 -8.40 2.12
CA LEU A 93 3.64 -8.71 1.85
C LEU A 93 4.07 -8.25 0.45
N VAL A 94 3.24 -8.49 -0.56
CA VAL A 94 3.45 -8.01 -1.94
C VAL A 94 3.53 -6.48 -1.96
N LEU A 95 2.58 -5.78 -1.34
CA LEU A 95 2.62 -4.33 -1.26
C LEU A 95 3.83 -3.81 -0.49
N TRP A 96 4.21 -4.47 0.61
CA TRP A 96 5.36 -4.09 1.43
C TRP A 96 6.69 -4.24 0.68
N THR A 97 6.91 -5.39 0.04
CA THR A 97 8.10 -5.67 -0.77
C THR A 97 8.17 -4.74 -1.99
N GLY A 98 7.03 -4.44 -2.62
CA GLY A 98 6.91 -3.45 -3.69
C GLY A 98 7.32 -2.04 -3.24
N ILE A 99 6.88 -1.61 -2.05
CA ILE A 99 7.23 -0.29 -1.48
C ILE A 99 8.71 -0.21 -1.09
N GLN A 100 9.28 -1.28 -0.54
CA GLN A 100 10.71 -1.34 -0.19
C GLN A 100 11.62 -1.42 -1.42
N GLY A 101 11.07 -1.72 -2.60
CA GLY A 101 11.81 -1.79 -3.84
C GLY A 101 12.86 -2.90 -3.86
N GLN A 102 12.59 -4.00 -3.15
CA GLN A 102 13.41 -5.21 -3.22
C GLN A 102 13.00 -6.05 -4.45
N MET A 103 13.99 -6.75 -5.01
CA MET A 103 14.02 -7.40 -6.33
C MET A 103 13.03 -8.56 -6.59
N LEU A 104 11.88 -8.63 -5.90
CA LEU A 104 10.78 -9.52 -6.32
C LEU A 104 10.05 -8.89 -7.53
N HIS A 105 10.82 -8.90 -8.62
CA HIS A 105 10.55 -8.83 -10.05
C HIS A 105 9.20 -8.23 -10.47
N SER A 106 9.29 -7.10 -11.18
CA SER A 106 8.40 -6.54 -12.23
C SER A 106 6.88 -6.72 -12.15
N ALA A 107 6.35 -7.90 -11.85
CA ALA A 107 4.94 -8.17 -11.63
C ALA A 107 4.35 -7.35 -10.45
N CYS A 108 5.09 -7.19 -9.35
CA CYS A 108 4.61 -6.46 -8.18
C CYS A 108 4.60 -4.92 -8.36
N LEU A 109 5.57 -4.41 -9.12
CA LEU A 109 5.70 -2.99 -9.47
C LEU A 109 4.64 -2.53 -10.49
N GLY A 110 3.94 -3.47 -11.14
CA GLY A 110 2.84 -3.19 -12.07
C GLY A 110 1.55 -2.73 -11.37
N THR A 111 1.45 -2.86 -10.05
CA THR A 111 0.27 -2.37 -9.33
C THR A 111 0.22 -0.83 -9.41
N ALA A 112 -0.88 -0.31 -9.95
CA ALA A 112 -1.05 1.13 -10.20
C ALA A 112 -0.80 1.99 -8.94
N PHE A 113 -1.03 1.42 -7.75
CA PHE A 113 -0.80 2.08 -6.47
C PHE A 113 0.69 2.30 -6.15
N VAL A 114 1.53 1.29 -6.36
CA VAL A 114 2.99 1.37 -6.13
C VAL A 114 3.63 2.30 -7.15
N ARG A 115 3.19 2.22 -8.42
CA ARG A 115 3.61 3.12 -9.49
C ARG A 115 3.29 4.59 -9.17
N GLN A 116 2.07 4.86 -8.73
CA GLN A 116 1.63 6.19 -8.29
C GLN A 116 2.46 6.71 -7.12
N ARG A 117 2.83 5.83 -6.17
CA ARG A 117 3.64 6.19 -5.01
C ARG A 117 5.07 6.62 -5.39
N HIS A 118 5.75 5.85 -6.23
CA HIS A 118 7.09 6.22 -6.70
C HIS A 118 7.05 7.47 -7.59
N SER A 119 6.02 7.59 -8.43
CA SER A 119 5.83 8.76 -9.30
C SER A 119 5.54 10.03 -8.49
N LEU A 120 4.79 9.93 -7.38
CA LEU A 120 4.56 11.06 -6.47
C LEU A 120 5.86 11.53 -5.81
N TYR A 121 6.68 10.59 -5.32
CA TYR A 121 7.98 10.90 -4.72
C TYR A 121 8.90 11.58 -5.73
N LEU A 122 8.96 11.05 -6.96
CA LEU A 122 9.72 11.63 -8.06
C LEU A 122 9.21 13.03 -8.45
N ALA A 123 7.89 13.22 -8.56
CA ALA A 123 7.29 14.51 -8.88
C ALA A 123 7.63 15.57 -7.84
N ALA A 124 7.58 15.22 -6.54
CA ALA A 124 7.94 16.12 -5.46
C ALA A 124 9.41 16.55 -5.53
N CYS A 125 10.33 15.61 -5.79
CA CYS A 125 11.75 15.91 -5.96
C CYS A 125 12.01 16.78 -7.20
N ILE A 126 11.38 16.47 -8.33
CA ILE A 126 11.52 17.25 -9.56
C ILE A 126 11.00 18.67 -9.36
N ARG A 127 9.82 18.85 -8.74
CA ARG A 127 9.25 20.17 -8.45
C ARG A 127 10.17 21.01 -7.57
N SER A 128 10.65 20.44 -6.46
CA SER A 128 11.53 21.17 -5.52
C SER A 128 12.83 21.64 -6.15
N LEU A 129 13.35 20.89 -7.13
CA LEU A 129 14.59 21.23 -7.81
C LEU A 129 14.34 22.13 -9.04
N LEU A 130 13.18 22.04 -9.69
CA LEU A 130 12.78 22.99 -10.75
C LEU A 130 12.51 24.40 -10.21
N GLU A 131 12.05 24.53 -8.97
CA GLU A 131 11.88 25.81 -8.28
C GLU A 131 13.22 26.57 -8.10
N GLN A 132 14.36 25.93 -8.36
CA GLN A 132 15.69 26.54 -8.29
C GLN A 132 16.27 26.91 -9.66
N GLU A 133 15.47 26.85 -10.73
CA GLU A 133 15.89 27.17 -12.11
C GLU A 133 17.12 26.38 -12.59
N LEU A 134 17.34 25.20 -12.04
CA LEU A 134 18.46 24.33 -12.40
C LEU A 134 18.28 23.76 -13.82
N SER A 135 19.39 23.63 -14.55
CA SER A 135 19.39 22.94 -15.84
C SER A 135 19.02 21.46 -15.68
N THR A 136 18.40 20.86 -16.70
CA THR A 136 17.93 19.46 -16.68
C THR A 136 19.04 18.46 -16.33
N ALA A 137 20.28 18.74 -16.73
CA ALA A 137 21.44 17.90 -16.42
C ALA A 137 21.90 18.04 -14.95
N ALA A 138 21.88 19.26 -14.39
CA ALA A 138 22.17 19.51 -12.99
C ALA A 138 21.11 18.89 -12.07
N LEU A 139 19.84 19.02 -12.47
CA LEU A 139 18.68 18.41 -11.82
C LEU A 139 18.81 16.89 -11.68
N LEU A 140 19.12 16.18 -12.77
CA LEU A 140 19.26 14.72 -12.76
C LEU A 140 20.48 14.25 -11.96
N THR A 141 21.55 15.03 -11.95
CA THR A 141 22.74 14.75 -11.13
C THR A 141 22.47 14.95 -9.65
N ALA A 142 21.68 15.96 -9.29
CA ALA A 142 21.20 16.18 -7.93
C ALA A 142 20.27 15.05 -7.47
N LEU A 143 19.30 14.66 -8.30
CA LEU A 143 18.37 13.54 -8.04
C LEU A 143 19.11 12.22 -7.78
N GLU A 144 20.25 11.96 -8.44
CA GLU A 144 21.03 10.72 -8.26
C GLU A 144 21.71 10.66 -6.89
N LYS A 145 22.12 11.81 -6.35
CA LYS A 145 22.74 11.93 -5.02
C LYS A 145 21.73 11.82 -3.88
N LEU A 146 20.43 11.90 -4.18
CA LEU A 146 19.40 11.85 -3.14
C LEU A 146 19.23 10.42 -2.57
N PRO A 147 19.25 10.26 -1.24
CA PRO A 147 18.98 8.98 -0.60
C PRO A 147 17.49 8.62 -0.75
N GLY A 148 17.19 7.71 -1.67
CA GLY A 148 15.85 7.20 -1.94
C GLY A 148 15.77 5.67 -1.94
N PRO A 149 14.56 5.09 -2.10
CA PRO A 149 14.40 3.64 -2.29
C PRO A 149 15.20 3.17 -3.52
N LYS A 150 15.68 1.92 -3.53
CA LYS A 150 16.55 1.39 -4.60
C LYS A 150 15.95 1.56 -6.01
N VAL A 151 14.62 1.42 -6.11
CA VAL A 151 13.85 1.64 -7.35
C VAL A 151 13.94 3.08 -7.84
N PHE A 152 13.91 4.07 -6.93
CA PHE A 152 14.07 5.48 -7.27
C PHE A 152 15.46 5.76 -7.85
N VAL A 153 16.52 5.21 -7.22
CA VAL A 153 17.90 5.37 -7.72
C VAL A 153 18.07 4.74 -9.11
N GLN A 154 17.48 3.56 -9.35
CA GLN A 154 17.50 2.93 -10.67
C GLN A 154 16.74 3.76 -11.73
N GLN A 155 15.59 4.31 -11.37
CA GLN A 155 14.81 5.20 -12.25
C GLN A 155 15.59 6.45 -12.63
N VAL A 156 16.21 7.12 -11.67
CA VAL A 156 17.01 8.34 -11.91
C VAL A 156 18.23 8.03 -12.78
N LYS A 157 18.89 6.88 -12.59
CA LYS A 157 19.98 6.44 -13.47
C LYS A 157 19.53 6.19 -14.91
N ALA A 158 18.35 5.59 -15.10
CA ALA A 158 17.78 5.41 -16.44
C ALA A 158 17.45 6.76 -17.10
N MET A 159 16.79 7.65 -16.37
CA MET A 159 16.48 9.01 -16.82
C MET A 159 17.75 9.80 -17.21
N LYS A 160 18.81 9.72 -16.40
CA LYS A 160 20.09 10.38 -16.68
C LYS A 160 20.76 9.87 -17.96
N ARG A 161 20.73 8.56 -18.22
CA ARG A 161 21.27 7.98 -19.47
C ARG A 161 20.53 8.52 -20.69
N THR A 162 19.20 8.57 -20.63
CA THR A 162 18.37 9.09 -21.73
C THR A 162 18.55 10.60 -21.92
N ALA A 163 18.76 11.36 -20.84
CA ALA A 163 19.04 12.79 -20.91
C ALA A 163 20.41 13.10 -21.52
N LEU A 164 21.44 12.29 -21.22
CA LEU A 164 22.77 12.41 -21.83
C LEU A 164 22.77 12.10 -23.33
N GLN A 165 21.77 11.35 -23.81
CA GLN A 165 21.56 11.06 -25.23
C GLN A 165 20.77 12.18 -25.95
N GLY A 166 20.45 13.28 -25.28
CA GLY A 166 19.68 14.39 -25.86
C GLY A 166 18.19 14.10 -26.00
N GLY A 167 17.66 13.10 -25.28
CA GLY A 167 16.25 12.75 -25.32
C GLY A 167 15.34 13.87 -24.79
N SER A 168 14.13 13.99 -25.34
CA SER A 168 13.13 14.93 -24.84
C SER A 168 12.65 14.55 -23.44
N TRP A 169 12.06 15.48 -22.70
CA TRP A 169 11.52 15.22 -21.35
C TRP A 169 10.53 14.04 -21.30
N VAL A 170 9.72 13.89 -22.35
CA VAL A 170 8.79 12.76 -22.51
C VAL A 170 9.54 11.45 -22.67
N GLN A 171 10.65 11.42 -23.41
CA GLN A 171 11.50 10.24 -23.56
C GLN A 171 12.29 9.93 -22.29
N ILE A 172 12.77 10.95 -21.57
CA ILE A 172 13.46 10.79 -20.28
C ILE A 172 12.52 10.14 -19.27
N LEU A 173 11.33 10.69 -19.08
CA LEU A 173 10.32 10.12 -18.17
C LEU A 173 9.75 8.79 -18.68
N GLY A 174 9.60 8.62 -20.00
CA GLY A 174 9.15 7.39 -20.63
C GLY A 174 10.17 6.23 -20.55
N SER A 175 11.46 6.53 -20.41
CA SER A 175 12.51 5.52 -20.26
C SER A 175 12.49 4.80 -18.91
N ALA A 176 11.71 5.29 -17.94
CA ALA A 176 11.49 4.64 -16.67
C ALA A 176 10.16 3.85 -16.72
N PRO A 177 10.19 2.51 -16.79
CA PRO A 177 8.99 1.67 -17.02
C PRO A 177 7.94 1.72 -15.89
N TRP A 178 8.26 2.37 -14.78
CA TRP A 178 7.44 2.44 -13.56
C TRP A 178 6.99 3.87 -13.24
N ILE A 179 7.02 4.78 -14.21
CA ILE A 179 6.45 6.12 -14.07
C ILE A 179 4.97 6.09 -14.47
N ASP A 180 4.13 6.78 -13.71
CA ASP A 180 2.72 6.94 -14.04
C ASP A 180 2.61 7.74 -15.36
N PRO A 181 1.95 7.22 -16.42
CA PRO A 181 1.73 7.96 -17.65
C PRO A 181 1.00 9.29 -17.44
N VAL A 182 0.23 9.44 -16.36
CA VAL A 182 -0.40 10.70 -15.99
C VAL A 182 0.64 11.76 -15.60
N LEU A 183 1.73 11.37 -14.93
CA LEU A 183 2.84 12.27 -14.59
C LEU A 183 3.53 12.76 -15.86
N VAL A 184 3.80 11.87 -16.81
CA VAL A 184 4.45 12.20 -18.09
C VAL A 184 3.66 13.28 -18.83
N LYS A 185 2.33 13.12 -18.92
CA LYS A 185 1.44 14.12 -19.55
C LYS A 185 1.43 15.46 -18.82
N HIS A 186 1.45 15.47 -17.48
CA HIS A 186 1.48 16.74 -16.73
C HIS A 186 2.80 17.49 -16.91
N VAL A 187 3.93 16.77 -17.04
CA VAL A 187 5.22 17.37 -17.34
C VAL A 187 5.25 17.92 -18.77
N GLU A 188 4.77 17.16 -19.75
CA GLU A 188 4.70 17.57 -21.15
C GLU A 188 3.87 18.86 -21.33
N THR A 189 2.62 18.85 -20.85
CA THR A 189 1.74 20.02 -20.90
C THR A 189 2.29 21.19 -20.07
N GLY A 190 2.96 20.89 -18.96
CA GLY A 190 3.61 21.90 -18.14
C GLY A 190 4.77 22.60 -18.86
N LEU A 191 5.53 21.84 -19.65
CA LEU A 191 6.68 22.32 -20.40
C LEU A 191 6.23 23.20 -21.57
N GLU A 192 5.18 22.80 -22.27
CA GLU A 192 4.55 23.57 -23.36
C GLU A 192 3.93 24.89 -22.86
N THR A 193 3.38 24.90 -21.64
CA THR A 193 2.70 26.08 -21.07
C THR A 193 3.61 26.95 -20.18
N GLY A 194 4.87 26.55 -19.98
CA GLY A 194 5.81 27.22 -19.08
C GLY A 194 5.43 27.17 -17.59
N LYS A 195 4.44 26.34 -17.22
CA LYS A 195 3.84 26.26 -15.87
C LYS A 195 4.07 24.89 -15.21
N VAL A 196 5.20 24.24 -15.48
CA VAL A 196 5.55 22.90 -14.97
C VAL A 196 5.32 22.75 -13.47
N CYS A 197 5.82 23.68 -12.64
CA CYS A 197 5.71 23.58 -11.18
C CYS A 197 4.26 23.57 -10.67
N SER A 198 3.35 24.33 -11.30
CA SER A 198 1.96 24.37 -10.88
C SER A 198 1.20 23.10 -11.29
N LEU A 199 1.48 22.55 -12.48
CA LEU A 199 0.91 21.28 -12.92
C LEU A 199 1.42 20.09 -12.09
N LEU A 200 2.70 20.10 -11.67
CA LEU A 200 3.23 19.09 -10.75
C LEU A 200 2.55 19.16 -9.38
N LYS A 201 2.31 20.37 -8.86
CA LYS A 201 1.56 20.57 -7.60
C LYS A 201 0.12 20.04 -7.69
N ILE A 202 -0.55 20.23 -8.82
CA ILE A 202 -1.88 19.67 -9.07
C ILE A 202 -1.83 18.15 -9.11
N TYR A 203 -0.83 17.57 -9.80
CA TYR A 203 -0.62 16.13 -9.85
C TYR A 203 -0.36 15.53 -8.45
N GLU A 204 0.50 16.16 -7.66
CA GLU A 204 0.80 15.75 -6.27
C GLU A 204 -0.47 15.72 -5.42
N ASN A 205 -1.26 16.80 -5.42
CA ASN A 205 -2.49 16.90 -4.63
C ASN A 205 -3.55 15.88 -5.07
N ARG A 206 -3.73 15.70 -6.38
CA ARG A 206 -4.65 14.71 -6.94
C ARG A 206 -4.24 13.29 -6.56
N THR A 207 -2.97 12.97 -6.69
CA THR A 207 -2.45 11.62 -6.40
C THR A 207 -2.51 11.31 -4.90
N LYS A 208 -2.18 12.28 -4.02
CA LYS A 208 -2.36 12.15 -2.57
C LYS A 208 -3.82 11.86 -2.20
N ARG A 209 -4.76 12.59 -2.80
CA ARG A 209 -6.20 12.38 -2.56
C ARG A 209 -6.65 11.00 -2.99
N LEU A 210 -6.30 10.58 -4.21
CA LEU A 210 -6.65 9.26 -4.75
C LEU A 210 -6.07 8.12 -3.91
N GLN A 211 -4.83 8.24 -3.45
CA GLN A 211 -4.23 7.25 -2.56
C GLN A 211 -4.97 7.17 -1.21
N THR A 212 -5.32 8.32 -0.63
CA THR A 212 -6.08 8.39 0.63
C THR A 212 -7.46 7.76 0.50
N GLU A 213 -8.17 8.03 -0.60
CA GLU A 213 -9.49 7.46 -0.88
C GLU A 213 -9.42 5.94 -1.06
N LYS A 214 -8.45 5.42 -1.82
CA LYS A 214 -8.24 3.97 -1.98
C LYS A 214 -7.95 3.28 -0.65
N VAL A 215 -7.06 3.85 0.16
CA VAL A 215 -6.76 3.31 1.50
C VAL A 215 -8.01 3.32 2.37
N ARG A 216 -8.78 4.40 2.38
CA ARG A 216 -10.04 4.49 3.15
C ARG A 216 -11.06 3.45 2.70
N GLN A 217 -11.16 3.19 1.39
CA GLN A 217 -12.04 2.15 0.84
C GLN A 217 -11.60 0.75 1.28
N VAL A 218 -10.30 0.46 1.24
CA VAL A 218 -9.74 -0.82 1.72
C VAL A 218 -10.01 -0.99 3.21
N VAL A 219 -9.74 0.03 4.03
CA VAL A 219 -10.03 0.01 5.48
C VAL A 219 -11.51 -0.26 5.71
N ARG A 220 -12.41 0.48 5.05
CA ARG A 220 -13.86 0.28 5.20
C ARG A 220 -14.30 -1.14 4.84
N THR A 221 -13.76 -1.68 3.74
CA THR A 221 -14.08 -3.04 3.28
C THR A 221 -13.58 -4.07 4.29
N LEU A 222 -12.34 -3.92 4.76
CA LEU A 222 -11.74 -4.83 5.74
C LEU A 222 -12.49 -4.77 7.07
N THR A 223 -12.84 -3.57 7.55
CA THR A 223 -13.66 -3.36 8.74
C THR A 223 -15.03 -4.04 8.62
N GLY A 224 -15.69 -3.92 7.47
CA GLY A 224 -16.97 -4.61 7.21
C GLY A 224 -16.84 -6.13 7.29
N ILE A 225 -15.79 -6.70 6.69
CA ILE A 225 -15.48 -8.13 6.75
C ILE A 225 -15.17 -8.56 8.19
N SER A 226 -14.36 -7.79 8.92
CA SER A 226 -14.02 -8.06 10.32
C SER A 226 -15.27 -8.12 11.21
N TYR A 227 -16.15 -7.12 11.15
CA TYR A 227 -17.37 -7.14 11.97
C TYR A 227 -18.36 -8.21 11.51
N GLY A 228 -18.47 -8.46 10.19
CA GLY A 228 -19.25 -9.57 9.66
C GLY A 228 -18.77 -10.92 10.23
N SER A 229 -17.46 -11.11 10.35
CA SER A 229 -16.89 -12.34 10.90
C SER A 229 -17.18 -12.55 12.38
N VAL A 230 -17.23 -11.48 13.18
CA VAL A 230 -17.65 -11.55 14.58
C VAL A 230 -19.10 -12.00 14.68
N GLY A 231 -19.97 -11.55 13.76
CA GLY A 231 -21.36 -12.02 13.67
C GLY A 231 -21.46 -13.52 13.37
N VAL A 232 -20.70 -14.01 12.40
CA VAL A 232 -20.64 -15.44 12.07
C VAL A 232 -20.14 -16.26 13.27
N LEU A 233 -19.10 -15.78 13.96
CA LEU A 233 -18.59 -16.40 15.18
C LEU A 233 -19.68 -16.48 16.25
N ALA A 234 -20.41 -15.40 16.50
CA ALA A 234 -21.49 -15.39 17.50
C ALA A 234 -22.60 -16.41 17.20
N VAL A 235 -22.98 -16.57 15.92
CA VAL A 235 -23.94 -17.60 15.50
C VAL A 235 -23.39 -19.00 15.78
N ILE A 236 -22.13 -19.27 15.45
CA ILE A 236 -21.51 -20.58 15.69
C ILE A 236 -21.44 -20.89 17.19
N VAL A 237 -21.01 -19.92 18.00
CA VAL A 237 -20.99 -20.06 19.47
C VAL A 237 -22.38 -20.39 20.01
N TYR A 238 -23.41 -19.68 19.53
CA TYR A 238 -24.79 -19.91 19.93
C TYR A 238 -25.28 -21.32 19.56
N GLN A 239 -24.99 -21.78 18.34
CA GLN A 239 -25.36 -23.12 17.89
C GLN A 239 -24.67 -24.22 18.71
N VAL A 240 -23.39 -24.05 19.03
CA VAL A 240 -22.65 -24.98 19.90
C VAL A 240 -23.25 -25.02 21.31
N LEU A 241 -23.67 -23.89 21.87
CA LEU A 241 -24.32 -23.83 23.19
C LEU A 241 -25.72 -24.48 23.19
N LEU A 242 -26.46 -24.39 22.08
CA LEU A 242 -27.79 -24.98 21.97
C LEU A 242 -27.80 -26.47 21.59
N ALA A 243 -26.74 -26.97 20.96
CA ALA A 243 -26.61 -28.39 20.59
C ALA A 243 -27.01 -29.36 21.73
N PRO A 244 -26.50 -29.22 22.97
CA PRO A 244 -26.92 -30.10 24.08
C PRO A 244 -28.37 -29.89 24.52
N MET A 245 -28.93 -28.67 24.41
CA MET A 245 -30.32 -28.39 24.81
C MET A 245 -31.34 -28.95 23.82
N ASN A 246 -31.04 -28.88 22.52
CA ASN A 246 -31.95 -29.41 21.50
C ASN A 246 -32.06 -30.93 21.59
N MET A 247 -30.97 -31.65 21.88
CA MET A 247 -31.04 -33.10 22.11
C MET A 247 -31.85 -33.45 23.37
N LEU A 248 -31.72 -32.68 24.46
CA LEU A 248 -32.53 -32.87 25.67
C LEU A 248 -34.03 -32.62 25.45
N SER A 249 -34.39 -31.76 24.49
CA SER A 249 -35.80 -31.52 24.12
C SER A 249 -36.37 -32.52 23.10
N ALA A 250 -35.50 -33.25 22.41
CA ALA A 250 -35.86 -34.26 21.41
C ALA A 250 -35.95 -35.69 21.99
N MET A 251 -35.51 -35.88 23.24
CA MET A 251 -35.77 -37.06 24.08
C MET A 251 -37.08 -36.90 24.84
#